data_AF-A0A916CWQ5-F1
#
_entry.id   AF-A0A916CWQ5-F1
#
_cell.length_a   1.000
_cell.length_b   1.000
_cell.length_c   1.000
_cell.angle_alpha   90.00
_cell.angle_beta   90.00
_cell.angle_gamma   90.00
#
_symmetry.space_group_name_H-M   'P 1'
#
loop_
_entity.id
_entity.type
_entity.pdbx_description
1 polymer ?
#
loop_
_entity_poly.entity_id
_entity_poly.type
_entity_poly.pdbx_seq_one_letter_code
_entity_poly.pdbx_strand_id
1 'polypeptide(L)'
;MPISPDLIDLITGFISLLFTLLIFSYVIGDNPLFKIAVYIFVGVSAGYIAAVAVWLVILPRLIYPLMDAIVSGEIVNPVVALYLGIVSLGALMLLIFPRQTGLGRIVLAYLVGVGAAVTIAGALGGTLIPQIQATINAFDMNAAAARGIKFYEAAGNGAIILLGAVLTLAYFHFGARQKPDGTMHRFLPLEILAWGGRIFIGSALGAVFAGVYAAALTALIERLSWLINFILGLFGTPF
;
A
#
# COMPACT_ATOMS: atom_id res chain seq x y z
N MET A 1 -29.41 -26.64 3.87
CA MET A 1 -28.57 -27.81 3.55
C MET A 1 -27.13 -27.31 3.46
N PRO A 2 -26.17 -27.87 4.21
CA PRO A 2 -24.77 -27.52 4.03
C PRO A 2 -24.36 -27.88 2.60
N ILE A 3 -23.73 -26.93 1.91
CA ILE A 3 -23.17 -27.15 0.58
C ILE A 3 -22.09 -28.22 0.72
N SER A 4 -22.08 -29.26 -0.13
CA SER A 4 -21.02 -30.26 -0.09
C SER A 4 -19.67 -29.59 -0.39
N PRO A 5 -18.59 -29.91 0.35
CA PRO A 5 -17.26 -29.36 0.08
C PRO A 5 -16.84 -29.50 -1.39
N ASP A 6 -17.18 -30.64 -2.01
CA ASP A 6 -16.88 -30.93 -3.41
C ASP A 6 -17.54 -29.93 -4.39
N LEU A 7 -18.74 -29.42 -4.07
CA LEU A 7 -19.42 -28.44 -4.92
C LEU A 7 -18.75 -27.07 -4.82
N ILE A 8 -18.26 -26.70 -3.63
CA ILE A 8 -17.52 -25.44 -3.43
C ILE A 8 -16.20 -25.47 -4.20
N ASP A 9 -15.47 -26.58 -4.10
CA ASP A 9 -14.18 -26.76 -4.80
C ASP A 9 -14.37 -26.74 -6.32
N LEU A 10 -15.45 -27.35 -6.82
CA LEU A 10 -15.78 -27.30 -8.24
C LEU A 10 -16.12 -25.88 -8.71
N ILE A 11 -17.00 -25.18 -7.99
CA ILE A 11 -17.40 -23.80 -8.34
C ILE A 11 -16.20 -22.86 -8.28
N THR A 12 -15.40 -22.92 -7.22
CA THR A 12 -14.21 -22.08 -7.07
C THR A 12 -13.14 -22.43 -8.10
N GLY A 13 -12.98 -23.69 -8.46
CA GLY A 13 -12.13 -24.16 -9.55
C GLY A 13 -12.56 -23.58 -10.90
N PHE A 14 -13.84 -23.66 -11.25
CA PHE A 14 -14.37 -23.09 -12.49
C PHE A 14 -14.20 -21.57 -12.57
N ILE A 15 -14.49 -20.86 -11.48
CA ILE A 15 -14.29 -19.40 -11.41
C ILE A 15 -12.81 -19.08 -11.58
N SER A 16 -11.91 -19.80 -10.90
CA SER A 16 -10.47 -19.60 -11.01
C SER A 16 -9.94 -19.86 -12.42
N LEU A 17 -10.45 -20.90 -13.10
CA LEU A 17 -10.13 -21.19 -14.49
C LEU A 17 -10.60 -20.06 -15.42
N LEU A 18 -11.84 -19.61 -15.27
CA LEU A 18 -12.40 -18.53 -16.08
C LEU A 18 -11.54 -17.27 -15.97
N PHE A 19 -11.27 -16.80 -14.76
CA PHE A 19 -10.45 -15.59 -14.55
C PHE A 19 -9.01 -15.76 -15.05
N THR A 20 -8.41 -16.94 -14.87
CA THR A 20 -7.06 -17.23 -15.40
C THR A 20 -7.03 -17.11 -16.93
N LEU A 21 -8.02 -17.67 -17.63
CA LEU A 21 -8.13 -17.56 -19.08
C LEU A 21 -8.39 -16.12 -19.54
N LEU A 22 -9.25 -15.37 -18.85
CA LEU A 22 -9.50 -13.96 -19.17
C LEU A 22 -8.23 -13.12 -19.06
N ILE A 23 -7.40 -13.36 -18.04
CA ILE A 23 -6.13 -12.66 -17.84
C ILE A 23 -5.10 -13.09 -18.90
N PHE A 24 -4.95 -14.39 -19.17
CA PHE A 24 -4.03 -14.89 -20.19
C PHE A 24 -4.41 -14.47 -21.61
N SER A 25 -5.68 -14.13 -21.86
CA SER A 25 -6.11 -13.57 -23.15
C SER A 25 -5.31 -12.32 -23.55
N TYR A 26 -4.71 -11.60 -22.59
CA TYR A 26 -3.82 -10.47 -22.86
C TYR A 26 -2.59 -10.83 -23.72
N VAL A 27 -2.08 -12.06 -23.60
CA VAL A 27 -0.91 -12.52 -24.37
C VAL A 27 -1.20 -12.56 -25.87
N ILE A 28 -2.47 -12.71 -26.25
CA ILE A 28 -2.95 -12.78 -27.64
C ILE A 28 -3.26 -11.36 -28.20
N GLY A 29 -3.20 -10.32 -27.37
CA GLY A 29 -3.47 -8.92 -27.72
C GLY A 29 -4.53 -8.25 -26.86
N ASP A 30 -4.96 -7.04 -27.25
CA ASP A 30 -5.97 -6.26 -26.52
C ASP A 30 -7.40 -6.78 -26.78
N ASN A 31 -7.77 -7.87 -26.10
CA ASN A 31 -9.08 -8.52 -26.23
C ASN A 31 -10.10 -7.95 -25.20
N PRO A 32 -11.39 -7.76 -25.57
CA PRO A 32 -12.45 -7.39 -24.61
C PRO A 32 -12.54 -8.32 -23.39
N LEU A 33 -12.19 -9.60 -23.52
CA LEU A 33 -12.18 -10.57 -22.42
C LEU A 33 -11.23 -10.14 -21.28
N PHE A 34 -10.03 -9.69 -21.62
CA PHE A 34 -9.07 -9.17 -20.63
C PHE A 34 -9.61 -7.91 -19.93
N LYS A 35 -10.23 -7.00 -20.70
CA LYS A 35 -10.81 -5.75 -20.15
C LYS A 35 -11.90 -6.03 -19.12
N ILE A 36 -12.75 -7.04 -19.36
CA ILE A 36 -13.78 -7.45 -18.41
C ILE A 36 -13.15 -7.87 -17.08
N ALA A 37 -12.13 -8.73 -17.11
CA ALA A 37 -11.43 -9.15 -15.89
C ALA A 37 -10.81 -7.97 -15.14
N VAL A 38 -10.17 -7.03 -15.86
CA VAL A 38 -9.60 -5.82 -15.26
C VAL A 38 -10.67 -4.93 -14.64
N TYR A 39 -11.80 -4.69 -15.32
CA TYR A 39 -12.89 -3.87 -14.78
C TYR A 39 -13.53 -4.50 -13.55
N ILE A 40 -13.72 -5.82 -13.53
CA ILE A 40 -14.21 -6.53 -12.34
C ILE A 40 -13.19 -6.39 -11.20
N PHE A 41 -11.90 -6.60 -11.46
CA PHE A 41 -10.86 -6.48 -10.45
C PHE A 41 -10.79 -5.07 -9.85
N VAL A 42 -10.81 -4.04 -10.69
CA VAL A 42 -10.82 -2.64 -10.26
C VAL A 42 -12.10 -2.32 -9.50
N GLY A 43 -13.25 -2.80 -9.97
CA GLY A 43 -14.55 -2.62 -9.31
C GLY A 43 -14.61 -3.25 -7.92
N VAL A 44 -14.13 -4.48 -7.76
CA VAL A 44 -14.04 -5.18 -6.47
C VAL A 44 -13.05 -4.47 -5.54
N SER A 45 -11.91 -4.03 -6.06
CA SER A 45 -10.92 -3.28 -5.28
C SER A 45 -11.48 -1.95 -4.76
N ALA A 46 -12.16 -1.19 -5.62
CA ALA A 46 -12.85 0.03 -5.23
C ALA A 46 -13.98 -0.24 -4.23
N GLY A 47 -14.76 -1.31 -4.43
CA GLY A 47 -15.81 -1.74 -3.53
C GLY A 47 -15.29 -2.14 -2.15
N TYR A 48 -14.16 -2.84 -2.09
CA TYR A 48 -13.49 -3.18 -0.83
C TYR A 48 -13.04 -1.92 -0.08
N ILE A 49 -12.39 -0.98 -0.77
CA ILE A 49 -11.98 0.30 -0.16
C ILE A 49 -13.20 1.05 0.37
N ALA A 50 -14.29 1.10 -0.40
CA ALA A 50 -15.54 1.72 0.02
C ALA A 50 -16.13 1.03 1.25
N ALA A 51 -16.16 -0.30 1.28
CA ALA A 51 -16.64 -1.07 2.43
C ALA A 51 -15.78 -0.82 3.67
N VAL A 52 -14.45 -0.80 3.54
CA VAL A 52 -13.51 -0.47 4.62
C VAL A 52 -13.76 0.95 5.13
N ALA A 53 -13.94 1.93 4.24
CA ALA A 53 -14.27 3.30 4.64
C ALA A 53 -15.60 3.37 5.40
N VAL A 54 -16.63 2.65 4.93
CA VAL A 54 -17.93 2.59 5.61
C VAL A 54 -17.79 1.97 7.00
N TRP A 55 -17.15 0.81 7.10
CA TRP A 55 -17.07 0.04 8.34
C TRP A 55 -16.08 0.58 9.36
N LEU A 56 -14.93 1.08 8.93
CA LEU A 56 -13.88 1.55 9.86
C LEU A 56 -13.93 3.05 10.12
N VAL A 57 -14.58 3.83 9.26
CA VAL A 57 -14.60 5.29 9.38
C VAL A 57 -16.03 5.81 9.53
N ILE A 58 -16.90 5.59 8.56
CA ILE A 58 -18.22 6.26 8.53
C ILE A 58 -19.12 5.74 9.68
N LEU A 59 -19.30 4.43 9.83
CA LEU A 59 -20.14 3.88 10.89
C LEU A 59 -19.64 4.27 12.30
N PRO A 60 -18.39 3.96 12.69
CA PRO A 60 -17.94 4.20 14.06
C PRO A 60 -17.67 5.67 14.36
N ARG A 61 -17.23 6.46 13.37
CA ARG A 61 -16.94 7.87 13.61
C ARG A 61 -18.15 8.75 13.41
N LEU A 62 -19.02 8.49 12.42
CA LEU A 62 -20.16 9.35 12.10
C LEU A 62 -21.48 8.83 12.67
N ILE A 63 -21.87 7.59 12.33
CA ILE A 63 -23.25 7.12 12.55
C ILE A 63 -23.49 6.75 14.01
N TYR A 64 -22.63 5.91 14.62
CA TYR A 64 -22.86 5.45 16.00
C TYR A 64 -22.88 6.59 17.03
N PRO A 65 -21.96 7.58 16.99
CA PRO A 65 -22.02 8.68 17.94
C PRO A 65 -23.24 9.58 17.75
N LEU A 66 -23.73 9.75 16.52
CA LEU A 66 -24.95 10.50 16.25
C LEU A 66 -26.19 9.77 16.79
N MET A 67 -26.26 8.45 16.59
CA MET A 67 -27.35 7.64 17.14
C MET A 67 -27.34 7.65 18.67
N ASP A 68 -26.17 7.51 19.29
CA ASP A 68 -26.03 7.54 20.74
C ASP A 68 -26.40 8.90 21.33
N ALA A 69 -26.00 10.01 20.68
CA ALA A 69 -26.40 11.36 21.08
C ALA A 69 -27.92 11.60 20.98
N ILE A 70 -28.59 11.02 19.99
CA ILE A 70 -30.05 11.14 19.83
C ILE A 70 -30.79 10.33 20.90
N VAL A 71 -30.29 9.14 21.24
CA VAL A 71 -30.97 8.21 22.17
C VAL A 71 -30.72 8.56 23.64
N SER A 72 -29.48 8.94 23.99
CA SER A 72 -29.11 9.23 25.38
C SER A 72 -29.55 10.62 25.84
N GLY A 73 -29.78 11.57 24.93
CA GLY A 73 -30.22 12.95 25.24
C GLY A 73 -29.19 13.78 26.01
N GLU A 74 -28.12 13.17 26.51
CA GLU A 74 -26.96 13.81 27.10
C GLU A 74 -25.91 14.01 26.01
N ILE A 75 -25.43 15.24 25.85
CA ILE A 75 -24.29 15.51 24.97
C ILE A 75 -23.06 14.90 25.63
N VAL A 76 -22.82 13.61 25.39
CA VAL A 76 -21.62 12.92 25.84
C VAL A 76 -20.46 13.51 25.05
N ASN A 77 -19.86 14.54 25.65
CA ASN A 77 -18.76 15.36 25.14
C ASN A 77 -19.13 16.33 23.98
N PRO A 78 -19.40 17.62 24.28
CA PRO A 78 -19.76 18.62 23.27
C PRO A 78 -18.69 18.82 22.18
N VAL A 79 -17.44 18.45 22.45
CA VAL A 79 -16.34 18.52 21.48
C VAL A 79 -16.52 17.46 20.38
N VAL A 80 -16.99 16.27 20.72
CA VAL A 80 -17.21 15.16 19.78
C VAL A 80 -18.43 15.44 18.91
N ALA A 81 -19.52 15.92 19.52
CA ALA A 81 -20.72 16.36 18.81
C ALA A 81 -20.45 17.53 17.86
N LEU A 82 -19.62 18.50 18.26
CA LEU A 82 -19.21 19.62 17.41
C LEU A 82 -18.34 19.17 16.23
N TYR A 83 -17.36 18.29 16.47
CA TYR A 83 -16.52 17.73 15.40
C TYR A 83 -17.37 16.95 14.38
N LEU A 84 -18.34 16.18 14.86
CA LEU A 84 -19.27 15.42 14.03
C LEU A 84 -20.25 16.29 13.26
N GLY A 85 -20.77 17.32 13.90
CA GLY A 85 -21.61 18.33 13.26
C GLY A 85 -20.87 19.06 12.15
N ILE A 86 -19.62 19.45 12.37
CA ILE A 86 -18.83 20.18 11.36
C ILE A 86 -18.48 19.28 10.15
N VAL A 87 -18.11 18.02 10.38
CA VAL A 87 -17.78 17.09 9.30
C VAL A 87 -19.02 16.68 8.50
N SER A 88 -20.14 16.39 9.17
CA SER A 88 -21.41 16.04 8.49
C SER A 88 -22.02 17.22 7.75
N LEU A 89 -22.00 18.42 8.34
CA LEU A 89 -22.46 19.65 7.70
C LEU A 89 -21.56 20.04 6.52
N GLY A 90 -20.24 19.85 6.61
CA GLY A 90 -19.31 20.07 5.51
C GLY A 90 -19.54 19.11 4.33
N ALA A 91 -19.83 17.84 4.61
CA ALA A 91 -20.16 16.85 3.58
C ALA A 91 -21.53 17.13 2.93
N LEU A 92 -22.55 17.49 3.72
CA LEU A 92 -23.88 17.89 3.23
C LEU A 92 -23.81 19.17 2.39
N MET A 93 -23.02 20.16 2.81
CA MET A 93 -22.81 21.41 2.07
C MET A 93 -22.19 21.18 0.69
N LEU A 94 -21.31 20.19 0.53
CA LEU A 94 -20.70 19.87 -0.77
C LEU A 94 -21.61 19.07 -1.70
N LEU A 95 -22.52 18.26 -1.16
CA LEU A 95 -23.54 17.56 -1.97
C LEU A 95 -24.65 18.51 -2.44
N ILE A 96 -24.90 19.61 -1.71
CA ILE A 96 -26.05 20.49 -1.95
C ILE A 96 -25.66 21.79 -2.68
N PHE A 97 -24.44 22.33 -2.48
CA PHE A 97 -24.06 23.63 -3.06
C PHE A 97 -22.99 23.52 -4.16
N PRO A 98 -23.19 24.20 -5.32
CA PRO A 98 -22.18 24.24 -6.37
C PRO A 98 -20.89 24.92 -5.87
N ARG A 99 -19.75 24.46 -6.41
CA ARG A 99 -18.36 24.87 -6.12
C ARG A 99 -18.08 26.39 -6.12
N GLN A 100 -19.04 27.22 -6.52
CA GLN A 100 -18.88 28.66 -6.79
C GLN A 100 -19.38 29.59 -5.68
N THR A 101 -19.99 29.07 -4.60
CA THR A 101 -20.45 29.91 -3.48
C THR A 101 -19.33 30.12 -2.44
N GLY A 102 -19.29 31.30 -1.80
CA GLY A 102 -18.23 31.68 -0.85
C GLY A 102 -18.06 30.74 0.35
N LEU A 103 -19.17 30.16 0.85
CA LEU A 103 -19.15 29.16 1.92
C LEU A 103 -18.59 27.81 1.43
N GLY A 104 -18.88 27.43 0.18
CA GLY A 104 -18.31 26.23 -0.46
C GLY A 104 -16.78 26.27 -0.56
N ARG A 105 -16.17 27.45 -0.72
CA ARG A 105 -14.70 27.61 -0.73
C ARG A 105 -14.06 27.30 0.61
N ILE A 106 -14.69 27.69 1.73
CA ILE A 106 -14.14 27.43 3.07
C ILE A 106 -14.20 25.94 3.39
N VAL A 107 -15.32 25.30 3.09
CA VAL A 107 -15.50 23.85 3.28
C VAL A 107 -14.53 23.05 2.39
N LEU A 108 -14.36 23.46 1.12
CA LEU A 108 -13.41 22.82 0.22
C LEU A 108 -11.96 23.00 0.69
N ALA A 109 -11.59 24.19 1.17
CA ALA A 109 -10.27 24.44 1.74
C ALA A 109 -10.00 23.58 2.99
N TYR A 110 -11.00 23.41 3.86
CA TYR A 110 -10.91 22.52 5.00
C TYR A 110 -10.71 21.06 4.57
N LEU A 111 -11.52 20.54 3.64
CA LEU A 111 -11.36 19.15 3.17
C LEU A 111 -10.04 18.91 2.47
N VAL A 112 -9.56 19.85 1.64
CA VAL A 112 -8.25 19.73 0.99
C VAL A 112 -7.14 19.78 2.04
N GLY A 113 -7.24 20.66 3.05
CA GLY A 113 -6.30 20.74 4.15
C GLY A 113 -6.25 19.47 4.99
N VAL A 114 -7.41 18.94 5.39
CA VAL A 114 -7.52 17.66 6.11
C VAL A 114 -7.04 16.51 5.24
N GLY A 115 -7.40 16.48 3.96
CA GLY A 115 -6.94 15.47 3.00
C GLY A 115 -5.42 15.46 2.89
N ALA A 116 -4.80 16.63 2.69
CA ALA A 116 -3.35 16.77 2.65
C ALA A 116 -2.69 16.35 3.96
N ALA A 117 -3.26 16.75 5.12
CA ALA A 117 -2.75 16.34 6.42
C ALA A 117 -2.83 14.82 6.63
N VAL A 118 -3.95 14.18 6.25
CA VAL A 118 -4.12 12.72 6.31
C VAL A 118 -3.15 12.02 5.36
N THR A 119 -2.93 12.54 4.15
CA THR A 119 -1.95 11.99 3.21
C THR A 119 -0.54 12.10 3.77
N ILE A 120 -0.15 13.25 4.34
CA ILE A 120 1.18 13.44 4.94
C ILE A 120 1.35 12.53 6.16
N ALA A 121 0.37 12.49 7.06
CA ALA A 121 0.41 11.64 8.25
C ALA A 121 0.42 10.15 7.88
N GLY A 122 -0.38 9.75 6.88
CA GLY A 122 -0.41 8.40 6.34
C GLY A 122 0.90 8.02 5.65
N ALA A 123 1.51 8.92 4.90
CA ALA A 123 2.82 8.70 4.30
C ALA A 123 3.90 8.58 5.38
N LEU A 124 3.95 9.48 6.36
CA LEU A 124 4.91 9.43 7.46
C LEU A 124 4.75 8.18 8.32
N GLY A 125 3.54 7.90 8.78
CA GLY A 125 3.22 6.75 9.64
C GLY A 125 3.27 5.42 8.91
N GLY A 126 2.99 5.39 7.62
CA GLY A 126 3.03 4.19 6.79
C GLY A 126 4.42 3.89 6.20
N THR A 127 5.31 4.89 6.10
CA THR A 127 6.62 4.72 5.46
C THR A 127 7.77 5.14 6.37
N LEU A 128 7.98 6.46 6.56
CA LEU A 128 9.19 6.99 7.17
C LEU A 128 9.38 6.56 8.64
N ILE A 129 8.33 6.60 9.46
CA ILE A 129 8.42 6.22 10.87
C ILE A 129 8.74 4.72 11.01
N PRO A 130 8.01 3.78 10.37
CA PRO A 130 8.38 2.37 10.38
C PRO A 130 9.78 2.10 9.83
N GLN A 131 10.23 2.82 8.80
CA GLN A 131 11.59 2.66 8.24
C GLN A 131 12.68 3.10 9.23
N ILE A 132 12.48 4.21 9.95
CA ILE A 132 13.39 4.67 11.01
C ILE A 132 13.41 3.64 12.14
N GLN A 133 12.25 3.19 12.59
CA GLN A 133 12.14 2.15 13.63
C GLN A 133 12.80 0.85 13.22
N ALA A 134 12.62 0.40 11.98
CA ALA A 134 13.28 -0.81 11.45
C ALA A 134 14.81 -0.66 11.45
N THR A 135 15.33 0.52 11.11
CA THR A 135 16.77 0.81 11.15
C THR A 135 17.33 0.81 12.57
N ILE A 136 16.57 1.36 13.53
CA ILE A 136 16.94 1.33 14.96
C ILE A 136 16.91 -0.11 15.49
N ASN A 137 15.82 -0.83 15.22
CA ASN A 137 15.60 -2.20 15.68
C ASN A 137 16.59 -3.20 15.05
N ALA A 138 17.24 -2.85 13.93
CA ALA A 138 18.32 -3.65 13.37
C ALA A 138 19.54 -3.79 14.32
N PHE A 139 19.66 -2.89 15.31
CA PHE A 139 20.69 -2.93 16.35
C PHE A 139 20.16 -3.40 17.71
N ASP A 140 18.91 -3.88 17.79
CA ASP A 140 18.37 -4.42 19.04
C ASP A 140 18.98 -5.81 19.33
N MET A 141 19.98 -5.80 20.20
CA MET A 141 20.74 -6.98 20.59
C MET A 141 19.92 -7.96 21.44
N ASN A 142 18.92 -7.46 22.19
CA ASN A 142 18.06 -8.31 23.02
C ASN A 142 17.08 -9.07 22.14
N ALA A 143 16.48 -8.40 21.14
CA ALA A 143 15.63 -9.04 20.16
C ALA A 143 16.40 -10.04 19.27
N ALA A 144 17.65 -9.73 18.93
CA ALA A 144 18.51 -10.64 18.18
C ALA A 144 18.89 -11.90 18.98
N ALA A 145 19.24 -11.74 20.26
CA ALA A 145 19.55 -12.86 21.15
C ALA A 145 18.33 -13.80 21.32
N ALA A 146 17.11 -13.25 21.41
CA ALA A 146 15.88 -14.03 21.48
C ALA A 146 15.61 -14.88 20.22
N ARG A 147 16.18 -14.51 19.07
CA ARG A 147 16.08 -15.26 17.80
C ARG A 147 17.25 -16.23 17.59
N GLY A 148 18.14 -16.38 18.57
CA GLY A 148 19.34 -17.22 18.46
C GLY A 148 20.43 -16.65 17.55
N ILE A 149 20.34 -15.36 17.19
CA ILE A 149 21.32 -14.69 16.33
C ILE A 149 22.50 -14.27 17.19
N LYS A 150 23.71 -14.61 16.75
CA LYS A 150 24.95 -14.26 17.48
C LYS A 150 25.23 -12.76 17.37
N PHE A 151 25.87 -12.21 18.39
CA PHE A 151 26.17 -10.77 18.48
C PHE A 151 26.83 -10.19 17.22
N TYR A 152 27.84 -10.88 16.68
CA TYR A 152 28.57 -10.40 15.50
C TYR A 152 27.70 -10.38 14.24
N GLU A 153 26.73 -11.28 14.13
CA GLU A 153 25.81 -11.36 12.99
C GLU A 153 24.74 -10.27 13.07
N ALA A 154 24.19 -10.04 14.27
CA ALA A 154 23.27 -8.93 14.52
C ALA A 154 23.95 -7.57 14.27
N ALA A 155 25.15 -7.36 14.81
CA ALA A 155 25.92 -6.13 14.61
C ALA A 155 26.33 -5.94 13.14
N GLY A 156 26.72 -7.02 12.45
CA GLY A 156 27.04 -6.99 11.02
C GLY A 156 25.84 -6.62 10.16
N ASN A 157 24.68 -7.23 10.39
CA ASN A 157 23.45 -6.93 9.67
C ASN A 157 22.98 -5.50 9.90
N GLY A 158 22.98 -5.04 11.17
CA GLY A 158 22.70 -3.64 11.50
C GLY A 158 23.66 -2.68 10.80
N ALA A 159 24.96 -2.96 10.81
CA ALA A 159 25.97 -2.14 10.15
C ALA A 159 25.74 -2.06 8.63
N ILE A 160 25.40 -3.16 7.96
CA ILE A 160 25.08 -3.16 6.53
C ILE A 160 23.85 -2.29 6.23
N ILE A 161 22.78 -2.41 7.04
CA ILE A 161 21.57 -1.61 6.88
C ILE A 161 21.87 -0.12 7.08
N LEU A 162 22.62 0.23 8.12
CA LEU A 162 23.00 1.61 8.41
C LEU A 162 23.91 2.19 7.32
N LEU A 163 24.91 1.45 6.88
CA LEU A 163 25.80 1.86 5.78
C LEU A 163 25.00 2.08 4.50
N GLY A 164 24.12 1.15 4.15
CA GLY A 164 23.23 1.25 3.00
C GLY A 164 22.34 2.50 3.06
N ALA A 165 21.74 2.77 4.22
CA ALA A 165 20.94 3.97 4.45
C ALA A 165 21.77 5.26 4.28
N VAL A 166 22.93 5.34 4.92
CA VAL A 166 23.82 6.51 4.84
C VAL A 166 24.31 6.75 3.41
N LEU A 167 24.75 5.70 2.71
CA LEU A 167 25.18 5.79 1.32
C LEU A 167 24.04 6.27 0.40
N THR A 168 22.84 5.73 0.59
CA THR A 168 21.64 6.14 -0.17
C THR A 168 21.27 7.60 0.10
N LEU A 169 21.28 8.04 1.36
CA LEU A 169 21.04 9.43 1.72
C LEU A 169 22.12 10.37 1.15
N ALA A 170 23.39 9.96 1.17
CA ALA A 170 24.48 10.73 0.60
C ALA A 170 24.34 10.91 -0.92
N TYR A 171 23.85 9.89 -1.64
CA TYR A 171 23.56 9.99 -3.07
C TYR A 171 22.47 11.03 -3.36
N PHE A 172 21.37 11.02 -2.59
CA PHE A 172 20.24 11.94 -2.76
C PHE A 172 20.43 13.30 -2.05
N HIS A 173 21.59 13.55 -1.43
CA HIS A 173 21.82 14.81 -0.73
C HIS A 173 21.83 15.99 -1.71
N PHE A 174 20.74 16.77 -1.72
CA PHE A 174 20.53 17.94 -2.58
C PHE A 174 21.34 19.19 -2.18
N GLY A 175 22.30 19.07 -1.25
CA GLY A 175 23.11 20.20 -0.76
C GLY A 175 24.21 20.70 -1.73
N ALA A 176 24.31 20.16 -2.94
CA ALA A 176 25.20 20.67 -3.96
C ALA A 176 24.65 21.99 -4.52
N ARG A 177 25.06 23.12 -3.92
CA ARG A 177 24.83 24.46 -4.48
C ARG A 177 25.36 24.49 -5.92
N GLN A 178 24.48 24.77 -6.88
CA GLN A 178 24.92 25.23 -8.19
C GLN A 178 25.56 26.61 -8.00
N LYS A 179 26.86 26.72 -8.27
CA LYS A 179 27.46 28.02 -8.58
C LYS A 179 26.89 28.52 -9.92
N PRO A 180 26.87 29.83 -10.19
CA PRO A 180 26.40 30.40 -11.46
C PRO A 180 27.15 29.89 -12.72
N ASP A 181 28.27 29.20 -12.52
CA ASP A 181 29.22 28.72 -13.54
C ASP A 181 29.03 27.23 -13.90
N GLY A 182 27.93 26.60 -13.47
CA GLY A 182 27.57 25.22 -13.86
C GLY A 182 28.43 24.09 -13.28
N THR A 183 29.56 24.38 -12.62
CA THR A 183 30.43 23.36 -12.02
C THR A 183 30.01 23.02 -10.58
N MET A 184 29.65 21.76 -10.38
CA MET A 184 29.16 21.22 -9.10
C MET A 184 30.35 20.79 -8.23
N HIS A 185 30.91 21.71 -7.44
CA HIS A 185 31.93 21.33 -6.45
C HIS A 185 31.24 20.79 -5.19
N ARG A 186 31.19 19.45 -5.08
CA ARG A 186 30.87 18.76 -3.82
C ARG A 186 32.15 18.61 -3.01
N PHE A 187 32.06 18.57 -1.68
CA PHE A 187 33.21 18.20 -0.84
C PHE A 187 33.67 16.77 -1.21
N LEU A 188 34.98 16.55 -1.38
CA LEU A 188 35.56 15.28 -1.84
C LEU A 188 35.06 14.02 -1.08
N PRO A 189 34.88 14.03 0.25
CA PRO A 189 34.31 12.88 0.96
C PRO A 189 32.86 12.59 0.56
N LEU A 190 32.06 13.64 0.31
CA LEU A 190 30.65 13.52 -0.05
C LEU A 190 30.47 12.92 -1.45
N GLU A 191 31.41 13.15 -2.35
CA GLU A 191 31.40 12.59 -3.71
C GLU A 191 31.66 11.07 -3.69
N ILE A 192 32.61 10.61 -2.87
CA ILE A 192 32.90 9.18 -2.68
C ILE A 192 31.70 8.45 -2.05
N LEU A 193 31.10 9.04 -1.00
CA LEU A 193 29.89 8.51 -0.36
C LEU A 193 28.71 8.45 -1.35
N ALA A 194 28.51 9.49 -2.17
CA ALA A 194 27.46 9.50 -3.18
C ALA A 194 27.68 8.47 -4.29
N TRP A 195 28.94 8.23 -4.71
CA TRP A 195 29.27 7.17 -5.65
C TRP A 195 28.95 5.78 -5.08
N GLY A 196 29.33 5.52 -3.82
CA GLY A 196 28.95 4.30 -3.12
C GLY A 196 27.43 4.13 -3.01
N GLY A 197 26.71 5.22 -2.74
CA GLY A 197 25.24 5.25 -2.76
C GLY A 197 24.63 4.88 -4.10
N ARG A 198 25.20 5.36 -5.21
CA ARG A 198 24.74 4.98 -6.57
C ARG A 198 24.83 3.49 -6.80
N ILE A 199 25.94 2.87 -6.42
CA ILE A 199 26.14 1.41 -6.54
C ILE A 199 25.14 0.69 -5.66
N PHE A 200 25.01 1.09 -4.40
CA PHE A 200 24.08 0.46 -3.46
C PHE A 200 22.64 0.51 -3.93
N ILE A 201 22.16 1.67 -4.42
CA ILE A 201 20.82 1.82 -5.01
C ILE A 201 20.67 0.92 -6.23
N GLY A 202 21.66 0.88 -7.12
CA GLY A 202 21.64 0.01 -8.30
C GLY A 202 21.52 -1.48 -7.92
N SER A 203 22.28 -1.93 -6.93
CA SER A 203 22.21 -3.30 -6.42
C SER A 203 20.87 -3.60 -5.74
N ALA A 204 20.35 -2.68 -4.91
CA ALA A 204 19.07 -2.85 -4.24
C ALA A 204 17.90 -2.92 -5.22
N LEU A 205 17.84 -2.00 -6.20
CA LEU A 205 16.84 -2.03 -7.27
C LEU A 205 16.97 -3.28 -8.13
N GLY A 206 18.20 -3.70 -8.44
CA GLY A 206 18.46 -4.95 -9.16
C GLY A 206 17.95 -6.18 -8.41
N ALA A 207 18.17 -6.25 -7.10
CA ALA A 207 17.67 -7.33 -6.25
C ALA A 207 16.14 -7.35 -6.19
N VAL A 208 15.50 -6.18 -6.02
CA VAL A 208 14.03 -6.06 -6.05
C VAL A 208 13.48 -6.47 -7.41
N PHE A 209 14.08 -6.02 -8.51
CA PHE A 209 13.67 -6.41 -9.87
C PHE A 209 13.79 -7.93 -10.08
N ALA A 210 14.93 -8.52 -9.72
CA ALA A 210 15.15 -9.95 -9.83
C ALA A 210 14.15 -10.74 -8.98
N GLY A 211 13.86 -10.28 -7.77
CA GLY A 211 12.86 -10.88 -6.87
C GLY A 211 11.44 -10.81 -7.44
N VAL A 212 11.02 -9.66 -7.95
CA VAL A 212 9.71 -9.48 -8.58
C VAL A 212 9.59 -10.33 -9.84
N TYR A 213 10.65 -10.39 -10.67
CA TYR A 213 10.69 -11.20 -11.87
C TYR A 213 10.60 -12.70 -11.54
N ALA A 214 11.39 -13.18 -10.58
CA ALA A 214 11.35 -14.56 -10.12
C ALA A 214 9.97 -14.92 -9.56
N ALA A 215 9.40 -14.07 -8.69
CA ALA A 215 8.06 -14.28 -8.15
C ALA A 215 6.98 -14.32 -9.24
N ALA A 216 7.06 -13.42 -10.24
CA ALA A 216 6.14 -13.40 -11.36
C ALA A 216 6.26 -14.66 -12.23
N LEU A 217 7.48 -15.13 -12.51
CA LEU A 217 7.69 -16.38 -13.23
C LEU A 217 7.20 -17.59 -12.44
N THR A 218 7.49 -17.68 -11.15
CA THR A 218 6.99 -18.76 -10.28
C THR A 218 5.47 -18.76 -10.26
N ALA A 219 4.84 -17.61 -10.07
CA ALA A 219 3.38 -17.48 -10.12
C ALA A 219 2.82 -17.91 -11.49
N LEU A 220 3.48 -17.55 -12.60
CA LEU A 220 3.06 -17.97 -13.94
C LEU A 220 3.13 -19.50 -14.10
N ILE A 221 4.24 -20.11 -13.66
CA ILE A 221 4.44 -21.57 -13.71
C ILE A 221 3.38 -22.28 -12.86
N GLU A 222 3.15 -21.82 -11.63
CA GLU A 222 2.11 -22.36 -10.74
C GLU A 222 0.72 -22.27 -11.37
N ARG A 223 0.39 -21.14 -11.97
CA ARG A 223 -0.92 -20.94 -12.62
C ARG A 223 -1.09 -21.83 -13.85
N LEU A 224 -0.05 -21.98 -14.66
CA LEU A 224 -0.09 -22.86 -15.83
C LEU A 224 -0.18 -24.34 -15.43
N SER A 225 0.59 -24.76 -14.43
CA SER A 225 0.53 -26.12 -13.89
C SER A 225 -0.85 -26.42 -13.29
N TRP A 226 -1.40 -25.49 -12.49
CA TRP A 226 -2.74 -25.63 -11.94
C TRP A 226 -3.81 -25.74 -13.05
N LEU A 227 -3.72 -24.91 -14.10
CA LEU A 227 -4.65 -24.94 -15.23
C LEU A 227 -4.61 -26.30 -15.95
N ILE A 228 -3.41 -26.81 -16.23
CA ILE A 228 -3.21 -28.11 -16.90
C ILE A 228 -3.80 -29.23 -16.03
N ASN A 229 -3.45 -29.28 -14.74
CA ASN A 229 -3.91 -30.32 -13.82
C ASN A 229 -5.44 -30.29 -13.65
N PHE A 230 -6.03 -29.11 -13.57
CA PHE A 230 -7.49 -28.96 -13.47
C PHE A 230 -8.19 -29.49 -14.73
N ILE A 231 -7.69 -29.16 -15.91
CA ILE A 231 -8.25 -29.63 -17.19
C ILE A 231 -8.11 -31.15 -17.31
N LEU A 232 -6.92 -31.70 -17.00
CA LEU A 232 -6.68 -33.14 -17.03
C LEU A 232 -7.56 -33.91 -16.01
N GLY A 233 -7.74 -33.35 -14.82
CA GLY A 233 -8.65 -33.88 -13.81
C GLY A 233 -10.10 -33.92 -14.27
N LEU A 234 -10.54 -32.92 -15.05
CA LEU A 234 -11.88 -32.88 -15.65
C LEU A 234 -12.09 -33.98 -16.71
N PHE A 235 -11.02 -34.35 -17.43
CA PHE A 235 -11.03 -35.43 -18.43
C PHE A 235 -10.78 -36.83 -17.83
N GLY A 236 -10.63 -36.94 -16.51
CA GLY A 236 -10.50 -38.23 -15.81
C GLY A 236 -9.16 -38.93 -16.05
N THR A 237 -8.11 -38.21 -16.42
CA THR A 237 -6.75 -38.75 -16.46
C THR A 237 -6.02 -38.39 -15.16
N PRO A 238 -5.91 -39.32 -14.18
CA PRO A 238 -5.22 -39.04 -12.93
C PRO A 238 -3.70 -39.05 -13.14
N PHE A 239 -3.05 -37.91 -12.88
CA PHE A 239 -1.65 -37.83 -12.46
C PHE A 239 -1.49 -36.69 -11.45
#